data_AF-F8KY07-F1
#
_entry.id   AF-F8KY07-F1
#
_cell.length_a   1.000
_cell.length_b   1.000
_cell.length_c   1.000
_cell.angle_alpha   90.00
_cell.angle_beta   90.00
_cell.angle_gamma   90.00
#
_symmetry.space_group_name_H-M   'P 1'
#
loop_
_entity.id
_entity.type
_entity.pdbx_description
1 polymer ?
#
loop_
_entity_poly.entity_id
_entity_poly.type
_entity_poly.pdbx_seq_one_letter_code
_entity_poly.pdbx_strand_id
1 'polypeptide(L)'
;MKLGDGKKVLLILCLAACFLCLPFFVQIGGMLTGRQIFISENIQFILATLIQLIGGFLFYWQAYHALRKRQVGHKTVLMMISTVVYLYSCVLWQQNLPSFFMVSAITITVLLLGEWLLVGKQRNQIDLLPKVFADRLAHVLLGVITLSSVIAFLTWWLIKGNGWRACGIGADVWVMACPCMLGLAMPIIINIYNRTVAWLKENLEEELAIAKAEDVSKEAIRKMRQNVGFAFLYPVLGIPFAAMGLLHPWLVAFTIAMSFFSIFTNSLLLYFWLPQENNRG
;
A
#
# COMPACT_ATOMS: atom_id res chain seq x y z
N MET A 1 0.15 6.57 -26.90
CA MET A 1 -0.10 7.63 -25.90
C MET A 1 1.19 8.42 -25.71
N LYS A 2 1.18 9.73 -26.00
CA LYS A 2 2.33 10.61 -25.75
C LYS A 2 2.60 10.63 -24.24
N LEU A 3 3.86 10.54 -23.83
CA LEU A 3 4.30 10.40 -22.43
C LEU A 3 3.74 11.51 -21.49
N GLY A 4 3.37 12.67 -22.04
CA GLY A 4 2.77 13.79 -21.30
C GLY A 4 1.28 13.64 -20.94
N ASP A 5 0.51 12.81 -21.66
CA ASP A 5 -0.92 12.62 -21.38
C ASP A 5 -1.13 11.68 -20.18
N GLY A 6 -0.29 10.65 -20.05
CA GLY A 6 -0.40 9.66 -18.97
C GLY A 6 -0.21 10.28 -17.58
N LYS A 7 0.74 11.22 -17.42
CA LYS A 7 0.98 11.90 -16.13
C LYS A 7 -0.21 12.75 -15.71
N LYS A 8 -0.79 13.48 -16.66
CA LYS A 8 -1.96 14.34 -16.41
C LYS A 8 -3.18 13.51 -16.03
N VAL A 9 -3.45 12.42 -16.76
CA VAL A 9 -4.55 11.49 -16.43
C VAL A 9 -4.37 10.93 -15.02
N LEU A 10 -3.17 10.47 -14.67
CA LEU A 10 -2.91 9.91 -13.36
C LEU A 10 -3.00 10.96 -12.24
N LEU A 11 -2.58 12.21 -12.50
CA LEU A 11 -2.76 13.32 -11.57
C LEU A 11 -4.24 13.60 -11.32
N ILE A 12 -5.06 13.66 -12.38
CA ILE A 12 -6.51 13.88 -12.27
C ILE A 12 -7.15 12.76 -11.46
N LEU A 13 -6.81 11.50 -11.75
CA LEU A 13 -7.30 10.34 -10.99
C LEU A 13 -6.87 10.40 -9.52
N CYS A 14 -5.63 10.78 -9.24
CA CYS A 14 -5.14 10.93 -7.87
C CYS A 14 -5.86 12.06 -7.12
N LEU A 15 -6.05 13.22 -7.75
CA LEU A 15 -6.76 14.35 -7.15
C LEU A 15 -8.23 14.01 -6.88
N ALA A 16 -8.89 13.34 -7.84
CA ALA A 16 -10.24 12.83 -7.67
C ALA A 16 -10.30 11.82 -6.51
N ALA A 17 -9.41 10.82 -6.48
CA ALA A 17 -9.39 9.81 -5.42
C ALA A 17 -9.11 10.43 -4.04
N CYS A 18 -8.21 11.39 -3.93
CA CYS A 18 -7.97 12.14 -2.69
C CYS A 18 -9.21 12.92 -2.24
N PHE A 19 -9.91 13.57 -3.17
CA PHE A 19 -11.15 14.29 -2.87
C PHE A 19 -12.26 13.34 -2.40
N LEU A 20 -12.44 12.21 -3.08
CA LEU A 20 -13.40 11.17 -2.68
C LEU A 20 -13.01 10.46 -1.36
N CYS A 21 -11.73 10.43 -1.00
CA CYS A 21 -11.26 9.86 0.26
C CYS A 21 -11.50 10.77 1.47
N LEU A 22 -11.66 12.09 1.26
CA LEU A 22 -11.85 13.09 2.31
C LEU A 22 -12.92 12.73 3.36
N PRO A 23 -14.14 12.28 2.98
CA PRO A 23 -15.15 11.87 3.96
C PRO A 23 -14.71 10.72 4.87
N PHE A 24 -13.92 9.76 4.39
CA PHE A 24 -13.40 8.69 5.24
C PHE A 24 -12.43 9.22 6.31
N PHE A 25 -11.61 10.23 5.96
CA PHE A 25 -10.76 10.90 6.94
C PHE A 25 -11.57 11.70 7.96
N VAL A 26 -12.64 12.36 7.53
CA VAL A 26 -13.57 13.07 8.44
C VAL A 26 -14.21 12.09 9.43
N GLN A 27 -14.57 10.89 8.98
CA GLN A 27 -15.12 9.84 9.86
C GLN A 27 -14.12 9.41 10.94
N ILE A 28 -12.85 9.18 10.59
CA ILE A 28 -11.80 8.89 11.58
C ILE A 28 -11.63 10.08 12.55
N GLY A 29 -11.56 11.30 12.04
CA GLY A 29 -11.38 12.51 12.86
C GLY A 29 -12.56 12.75 13.82
N GLY A 30 -13.77 12.42 13.40
CA GLY A 30 -14.96 12.44 14.25
C GLY A 30 -14.83 11.45 15.42
N MET A 31 -14.42 10.21 15.14
CA MET A 31 -14.22 9.18 16.17
C MET A 31 -13.17 9.61 17.22
N LEU A 32 -12.11 10.31 16.81
CA LEU A 32 -11.07 10.85 17.71
C LEU A 32 -11.57 11.99 18.62
N THR A 33 -12.52 12.80 18.14
CA THR A 33 -13.09 13.94 18.88
C THR A 33 -14.31 13.55 19.74
N GLY A 34 -14.61 12.26 19.83
CA GLY A 34 -15.78 11.75 20.56
C GLY A 34 -17.12 12.02 19.88
N ARG A 35 -17.13 12.67 18.69
CA ARG A 35 -18.32 12.85 17.87
C ARG A 35 -18.43 11.70 16.88
N GLN A 36 -19.35 10.78 17.12
CA GLN A 36 -19.69 9.71 16.19
C GLN A 36 -20.36 10.29 14.93
N ILE A 37 -19.56 10.86 14.01
CA ILE A 37 -20.04 11.30 12.70
C ILE A 37 -20.29 10.02 11.89
N PHE A 38 -21.50 9.48 12.02
CA PHE A 38 -21.94 8.32 11.25
C PHE A 38 -22.19 8.74 9.79
N ILE A 39 -21.21 8.48 8.93
CA ILE A 39 -21.45 8.49 7.49
C ILE A 39 -22.27 7.23 7.18
N SER A 40 -23.44 7.43 6.53
CA SER A 40 -24.28 6.32 6.10
C SER A 40 -23.46 5.29 5.31
N GLU A 41 -23.62 4.01 5.63
CA GLU A 41 -22.87 2.91 5.01
C GLU A 41 -23.05 2.88 3.48
N ASN A 42 -24.22 3.33 2.99
CA ASN A 42 -24.52 3.46 1.57
C ASN A 42 -23.59 4.48 0.86
N ILE A 43 -23.27 5.58 1.54
CA ILE A 43 -22.35 6.60 0.99
C ILE A 43 -20.95 6.02 0.92
N GLN A 44 -20.50 5.32 1.97
CA GLN A 44 -19.20 4.65 1.99
C GLN A 44 -19.07 3.64 0.83
N PHE A 45 -20.11 2.84 0.60
CA PHE A 45 -20.17 1.91 -0.52
C PHE A 45 -20.04 2.59 -1.88
N ILE A 46 -20.83 3.65 -2.14
CA ILE A 46 -20.79 4.38 -3.42
C ILE A 46 -19.39 4.96 -3.66
N LEU A 47 -18.83 5.65 -2.66
CA LEU A 47 -17.52 6.28 -2.78
C LEU A 47 -16.40 5.25 -2.98
N ALA A 48 -16.39 4.17 -2.21
CA ALA A 48 -15.39 3.12 -2.36
C ALA A 48 -15.51 2.42 -3.71
N THR A 49 -16.73 2.21 -4.21
CA THR A 49 -16.96 1.62 -5.54
C THR A 49 -16.44 2.53 -6.65
N LEU A 50 -16.67 3.84 -6.56
CA LEU A 50 -16.12 4.82 -7.50
C LEU A 50 -14.59 4.80 -7.52
N ILE A 51 -13.95 4.79 -6.35
CA ILE A 51 -12.49 4.71 -6.24
C ILE A 51 -11.97 3.36 -6.76
N GLN A 52 -12.62 2.25 -6.40
CA GLN A 52 -12.22 0.89 -6.79
C GLN A 52 -12.33 0.67 -8.30
N LEU A 53 -13.43 1.12 -8.92
CA LEU A 53 -13.66 0.93 -10.34
C LEU A 53 -12.85 1.93 -11.17
N ILE A 54 -12.92 3.23 -10.89
CA ILE A 54 -12.28 4.25 -11.74
C ILE A 54 -10.77 4.30 -11.48
N GLY A 55 -10.37 4.41 -10.21
CA GLY A 55 -8.96 4.48 -9.83
C GLY A 55 -8.25 3.13 -9.97
N GLY A 56 -8.93 2.04 -9.62
CA GLY A 56 -8.38 0.70 -9.68
C GLY A 56 -8.27 0.12 -11.09
N PHE A 57 -9.07 0.55 -12.07
CA PHE A 57 -9.09 -0.03 -13.42
C PHE A 57 -7.70 -0.08 -14.07
N LEU A 58 -6.93 1.00 -13.94
CA LEU A 58 -5.56 1.09 -14.45
C LEU A 58 -4.67 -0.04 -13.91
N PHE A 59 -4.79 -0.34 -12.61
CA PHE A 59 -3.97 -1.34 -11.95
C PHE A 59 -4.51 -2.77 -12.14
N TYR A 60 -5.83 -2.94 -12.22
CA TYR A 60 -6.43 -4.22 -12.58
C TYR A 60 -5.97 -4.67 -13.96
N TRP A 61 -5.91 -3.75 -14.92
CA TRP A 61 -5.38 -4.03 -16.24
C TRP A 61 -3.92 -4.48 -16.21
N GLN A 62 -3.08 -3.78 -15.44
CA GLN A 62 -1.67 -4.15 -15.26
C GLN A 62 -1.52 -5.51 -14.56
N ALA A 63 -2.32 -5.76 -13.51
CA ALA A 63 -2.32 -7.01 -12.76
C ALA A 63 -2.71 -8.20 -13.65
N TYR A 64 -3.73 -8.03 -14.49
CA TYR A 64 -4.16 -9.05 -15.45
C TYR A 64 -3.03 -9.42 -16.44
N HIS A 65 -2.37 -8.43 -17.02
CA HIS A 65 -1.25 -8.67 -17.94
C HIS A 65 -0.02 -9.26 -17.26
N ALA A 66 0.28 -8.84 -16.03
CA ALA A 66 1.36 -9.37 -15.22
C ALA A 66 1.15 -10.87 -14.90
N LEU A 67 -0.09 -11.24 -14.54
CA LEU A 67 -0.47 -12.61 -14.25
C LEU A 67 -0.34 -13.51 -15.49
N ARG A 68 -0.78 -13.03 -16.67
CA ARG A 68 -0.65 -13.76 -17.94
C ARG A 68 0.82 -14.05 -18.31
N LYS A 69 1.74 -13.17 -17.93
CA LYS A 69 3.19 -13.33 -18.18
C LYS A 69 3.92 -14.06 -17.04
N ARG A 70 3.21 -14.54 -16.01
CA ARG A 70 3.79 -15.13 -14.78
C ARG A 70 4.84 -14.25 -14.09
N GLN A 71 4.74 -12.93 -14.28
CA GLN A 71 5.60 -11.94 -13.64
C GLN A 71 4.74 -11.10 -12.71
N VAL A 72 4.34 -11.71 -11.59
CA VAL A 72 3.57 -11.02 -10.57
C VAL A 72 4.46 -9.95 -9.93
N GLY A 73 4.01 -8.70 -9.92
CA GLY A 73 4.72 -7.60 -9.28
C GLY A 73 4.09 -7.24 -7.95
N HIS A 74 4.78 -6.44 -7.13
CA HIS A 74 4.23 -5.98 -5.85
C HIS A 74 2.87 -5.26 -5.98
N LYS A 75 2.66 -4.52 -7.07
CA LYS A 75 1.40 -3.83 -7.38
C LYS A 75 0.25 -4.81 -7.60
N THR A 76 0.51 -5.94 -8.26
CA THR A 76 -0.49 -6.99 -8.50
C THR A 76 -0.98 -7.58 -7.18
N VAL A 77 -0.05 -7.84 -6.24
CA VAL A 77 -0.37 -8.36 -4.91
C VAL A 77 -1.26 -7.39 -4.15
N LEU A 78 -0.90 -6.10 -4.11
CA LEU A 78 -1.68 -5.06 -3.43
C LEU A 78 -3.09 -4.92 -4.03
N MET A 79 -3.21 -5.05 -5.36
CA MET A 79 -4.52 -5.05 -6.00
C MET A 79 -5.38 -6.23 -5.56
N MET A 80 -4.84 -7.45 -5.58
CA MET A 80 -5.58 -8.65 -5.14
C MET A 80 -6.09 -8.50 -3.69
N ILE A 81 -5.25 -7.99 -2.78
CA ILE A 81 -5.64 -7.74 -1.39
C ILE A 81 -6.80 -6.73 -1.32
N SER A 82 -6.68 -5.60 -2.01
CA SER A 82 -7.73 -4.57 -2.00
C SER A 82 -9.07 -5.08 -2.55
N THR A 83 -9.05 -5.94 -3.56
CA THR A 83 -10.25 -6.58 -4.11
C THR A 83 -10.91 -7.49 -3.10
N VAL A 84 -10.13 -8.32 -2.38
CA VAL A 84 -10.67 -9.20 -1.34
C VAL A 84 -11.31 -8.39 -0.20
N VAL A 85 -10.63 -7.32 0.25
CA VAL A 85 -11.14 -6.41 1.29
C VAL A 85 -12.44 -5.72 0.85
N TYR A 86 -12.52 -5.27 -0.40
CA TYR A 86 -13.71 -4.65 -0.96
C TYR A 86 -14.89 -5.65 -1.03
N LEU A 87 -14.66 -6.85 -1.57
CA LEU A 87 -15.70 -7.88 -1.68
C LEU A 87 -16.23 -8.30 -0.31
N TYR A 88 -15.34 -8.45 0.68
CA TYR A 88 -15.73 -8.73 2.05
C TYR A 88 -16.57 -7.59 2.65
N SER A 89 -16.19 -6.34 2.40
CA SER A 89 -16.98 -5.18 2.84
C SER A 89 -18.37 -5.13 2.23
N CYS A 90 -18.54 -5.54 0.96
CA CYS A 90 -19.86 -5.66 0.34
C CYS A 90 -20.76 -6.69 1.05
N VAL A 91 -20.18 -7.80 1.51
CA VAL A 91 -20.91 -8.82 2.28
C VAL A 91 -21.34 -8.27 3.64
N LEU A 92 -20.46 -7.55 4.34
CA LEU A 92 -20.79 -6.92 5.63
C LEU A 92 -21.88 -5.86 5.50
N TRP A 93 -21.81 -5.06 4.44
CA TRP A 93 -22.82 -4.04 4.12
C TRP A 93 -24.22 -4.64 3.94
N GLN A 94 -24.34 -5.78 3.23
CA GLN A 94 -25.62 -6.48 3.10
C GLN A 94 -26.19 -6.99 4.44
N GLN A 95 -25.32 -7.17 5.44
CA GLN A 95 -25.68 -7.63 6.77
C GLN A 95 -25.87 -6.46 7.76
N ASN A 96 -25.78 -5.19 7.31
CA ASN A 96 -25.78 -4.00 8.16
C ASN A 96 -24.73 -4.07 9.29
N LEU A 97 -23.57 -4.65 8.98
CA LEU A 97 -22.43 -4.73 9.88
C LEU A 97 -21.38 -3.66 9.49
N PRO A 98 -20.60 -3.17 10.47
CA PRO A 98 -19.58 -2.16 10.21
C PRO A 98 -18.61 -2.63 9.13
N SER A 99 -18.57 -1.88 8.02
CA SER A 99 -17.85 -2.25 6.80
C SER A 99 -16.42 -1.67 6.76
N PHE A 100 -15.53 -2.27 5.96
CA PHE A 100 -14.12 -1.86 5.82
C PHE A 100 -13.80 -1.18 4.48
N PHE A 101 -14.78 -0.56 3.84
CA PHE A 101 -14.64 0.14 2.54
C PHE A 101 -13.53 1.19 2.51
N MET A 102 -13.24 1.80 3.65
CA MET A 102 -12.14 2.76 3.81
C MET A 102 -10.77 2.15 3.46
N VAL A 103 -10.53 0.90 3.84
CA VAL A 103 -9.22 0.25 3.67
C VAL A 103 -8.91 0.03 2.19
N SER A 104 -9.89 -0.43 1.41
CA SER A 104 -9.72 -0.61 -0.04
C SER A 104 -9.56 0.75 -0.75
N ALA A 105 -10.36 1.75 -0.38
CA ALA A 105 -10.29 3.10 -0.94
C ALA A 105 -8.92 3.75 -0.70
N ILE A 106 -8.41 3.74 0.55
CA ILE A 106 -7.08 4.28 0.87
C ILE A 106 -5.99 3.54 0.11
N THR A 107 -6.07 2.23 0.01
CA THR A 107 -5.06 1.41 -0.69
C THR A 107 -4.89 1.86 -2.14
N ILE A 108 -5.99 2.06 -2.87
CA ILE A 108 -5.94 2.51 -4.26
C ILE A 108 -5.45 3.95 -4.37
N THR A 109 -5.90 4.84 -3.49
CA THR A 109 -5.47 6.24 -3.50
C THR A 109 -3.95 6.36 -3.28
N VAL A 110 -3.40 5.58 -2.35
CA VAL A 110 -1.95 5.54 -2.09
C VAL A 110 -1.18 4.91 -3.26
N LEU A 111 -1.74 3.88 -3.91
CA LEU A 111 -1.16 3.28 -5.13
C LEU A 111 -1.11 4.27 -6.31
N LEU A 112 -2.20 5.02 -6.54
CA LEU A 112 -2.27 6.06 -7.57
C LEU A 112 -1.20 7.13 -7.32
N LEU A 113 -1.05 7.57 -6.07
CA LEU A 113 -0.04 8.55 -5.68
C LEU A 113 1.38 8.00 -5.93
N GLY A 114 1.61 6.72 -5.61
CA GLY A 114 2.88 6.05 -5.86
C GLY A 114 3.27 6.00 -7.34
N GLU A 115 2.33 5.64 -8.22
CA GLU A 115 2.59 5.68 -9.67
C GLU A 115 2.88 7.09 -10.16
N TRP A 116 2.19 8.09 -9.60
CA TRP A 116 2.35 9.47 -10.03
C TRP A 116 3.76 9.99 -9.80
N LEU A 117 4.40 9.54 -8.72
CA LEU A 117 5.80 9.82 -8.43
C LEU A 117 6.76 9.19 -9.44
N LEU A 118 6.40 8.06 -10.04
CA LEU A 118 7.23 7.36 -11.02
C LEU A 118 7.01 7.86 -12.46
N VAL A 119 5.86 8.47 -12.76
CA VAL A 119 5.57 8.97 -14.10
C VAL A 119 6.45 10.18 -14.42
N GLY A 120 7.45 9.97 -15.28
CA GLY A 120 8.24 11.03 -15.91
C GLY A 120 9.74 10.82 -16.00
N LYS A 121 10.31 9.67 -15.62
CA LYS A 121 11.77 9.46 -15.69
C LYS A 121 12.21 8.14 -16.35
N GLN A 122 13.44 8.22 -16.85
CA GLN A 122 14.07 7.52 -17.96
C GLN A 122 14.23 6.01 -17.78
N ARG A 123 14.00 5.26 -18.87
CA ARG A 123 14.18 3.81 -19.02
C ARG A 123 15.65 3.31 -18.91
N ASN A 124 16.62 4.18 -18.62
CA ASN A 124 18.04 3.83 -18.60
C ASN A 124 18.46 3.28 -17.23
N GLN A 125 17.98 2.06 -16.97
CA GLN A 125 18.74 0.91 -16.48
C GLN A 125 19.86 1.16 -15.45
N ILE A 126 19.51 1.66 -14.26
CA ILE A 126 20.22 1.36 -13.00
C ILE A 126 19.24 0.75 -11.96
N ASP A 127 18.07 0.31 -12.43
CA ASP A 127 16.85 0.13 -11.65
C ASP A 127 16.61 -1.26 -11.03
N LEU A 128 17.52 -2.23 -11.18
CA LEU A 128 17.12 -3.62 -10.89
C LEU A 128 17.10 -3.94 -9.40
N LEU A 129 18.07 -3.50 -8.60
CA LEU A 129 18.25 -4.06 -7.26
C LEU A 129 17.12 -3.66 -6.29
N PRO A 130 16.74 -2.38 -6.13
CA PRO A 130 15.67 -1.99 -5.22
C PRO A 130 14.29 -2.46 -5.72
N LYS A 131 14.08 -2.47 -7.04
CA LYS A 131 12.83 -2.91 -7.66
C LYS A 131 12.61 -4.42 -7.49
N VAL A 132 13.63 -5.23 -7.78
CA VAL A 132 13.56 -6.70 -7.61
C VAL A 132 13.38 -7.05 -6.14
N PHE A 133 14.00 -6.30 -5.23
CA PHE A 133 13.78 -6.45 -3.80
C PHE A 133 12.31 -6.17 -3.45
N ALA A 134 11.74 -5.05 -3.89
CA ALA A 134 10.34 -4.71 -3.67
C ALA A 134 9.37 -5.79 -4.22
N ASP A 135 9.63 -6.31 -5.42
CA ASP A 135 8.80 -7.37 -6.01
C ASP A 135 8.90 -8.68 -5.22
N ARG A 136 10.11 -9.10 -4.83
CA ARG A 136 10.30 -10.32 -4.01
C ARG A 136 9.61 -10.21 -2.65
N LEU A 137 9.73 -9.05 -2.00
CA LEU A 137 9.11 -8.78 -0.70
C LEU A 137 7.59 -8.94 -0.73
N ALA A 138 6.93 -8.45 -1.78
CA ALA A 138 5.48 -8.52 -1.87
C ALA A 138 4.96 -9.97 -1.95
N HIS A 139 5.68 -10.87 -2.59
CA HIS A 139 5.31 -12.29 -2.61
C HIS A 139 5.46 -12.94 -1.23
N VAL A 140 6.54 -12.61 -0.51
CA VAL A 140 6.74 -13.09 0.86
C VAL A 140 5.63 -12.58 1.77
N LEU A 141 5.32 -11.28 1.70
CA LEU A 141 4.20 -10.67 2.43
C LEU A 141 2.89 -11.38 2.14
N LEU A 142 2.55 -11.57 0.85
CA LEU A 142 1.34 -12.27 0.47
C LEU A 142 1.30 -13.69 1.05
N GLY A 143 2.39 -14.45 0.94
CA GLY A 143 2.49 -15.80 1.48
C GLY A 143 2.28 -15.87 2.99
N VAL A 144 2.83 -14.91 3.75
CA VAL A 144 2.63 -14.85 5.21
C VAL A 144 1.18 -14.50 5.55
N ILE A 145 0.56 -13.57 4.81
CA ILE A 145 -0.84 -13.15 5.02
C ILE A 145 -1.81 -14.29 4.70
N THR A 146 -1.61 -14.99 3.59
CA THR A 146 -2.47 -16.12 3.23
C THR A 146 -2.31 -17.26 4.22
N LEU A 147 -1.08 -17.56 4.65
CA LEU A 147 -0.83 -18.58 5.66
C LEU A 147 -1.50 -18.23 7.00
N SER A 148 -1.35 -17.00 7.49
CA SER A 148 -1.96 -16.57 8.75
C SER A 148 -3.49 -16.58 8.68
N SER A 149 -4.07 -16.18 7.55
CA SER A 149 -5.52 -16.24 7.30
C SER A 149 -6.05 -17.67 7.29
N VAL A 150 -5.34 -18.61 6.63
CA VAL A 150 -5.70 -20.03 6.63
C VAL A 150 -5.62 -20.62 8.04
N ILE A 151 -4.58 -20.29 8.80
CA ILE A 151 -4.44 -20.75 10.19
C ILE A 151 -5.60 -20.21 11.04
N ALA A 152 -5.94 -18.93 10.93
CA ALA A 152 -7.05 -18.33 11.66
C ALA A 152 -8.40 -18.97 11.30
N PHE A 153 -8.65 -19.20 10.01
CA PHE A 153 -9.82 -19.90 9.50
C PHE A 153 -9.94 -21.31 10.08
N LEU A 154 -8.89 -22.13 9.98
CA LEU A 154 -8.89 -23.51 10.46
C LEU A 154 -9.08 -23.59 11.96
N THR A 155 -8.40 -22.72 12.72
CA THR A 155 -8.51 -22.68 14.18
C THR A 155 -9.96 -22.42 14.61
N TRP A 156 -10.63 -21.45 13.98
CA TRP A 156 -12.02 -21.12 14.30
C TRP A 156 -13.04 -22.14 13.80
N TRP A 157 -12.78 -22.73 12.63
CA TRP A 157 -13.59 -23.81 12.11
C TRP A 157 -13.60 -25.00 13.09
N LEU A 158 -12.44 -25.40 13.61
CA LEU A 158 -12.31 -26.53 14.52
C LEU A 158 -12.96 -26.28 15.89
N ILE A 159 -12.93 -25.05 16.41
CA ILE A 159 -13.47 -24.74 17.75
C ILE A 159 -15.00 -24.61 17.74
N LYS A 160 -15.58 -23.89 16.77
CA LYS A 160 -17.02 -23.53 16.79
C LYS A 160 -17.87 -24.22 15.73
N GLY A 161 -17.29 -24.89 14.74
CA GLY A 161 -18.01 -25.60 13.69
C GLY A 161 -18.86 -24.74 12.75
N ASN A 162 -18.86 -23.40 12.90
CA ASN A 162 -19.65 -22.50 12.07
C ASN A 162 -18.77 -21.88 10.98
N GLY A 163 -18.89 -22.40 9.77
CA GLY A 163 -18.07 -22.00 8.62
C GLY A 163 -18.20 -20.54 8.22
N TRP A 164 -19.39 -19.95 8.37
CA TRP A 164 -19.61 -18.55 8.01
C TRP A 164 -18.76 -17.60 8.86
N ARG A 165 -18.75 -17.81 10.18
CA ARG A 165 -17.96 -16.98 11.11
C ARG A 165 -16.45 -17.21 10.94
N ALA A 166 -16.03 -18.43 10.64
CA ALA A 166 -14.63 -18.73 10.35
C ALA A 166 -14.14 -17.98 9.09
N CYS A 167 -14.96 -17.93 8.03
CA CYS A 167 -14.66 -17.14 6.83
C CYS A 167 -14.51 -15.65 7.14
N GLY A 168 -15.38 -15.08 7.99
CA GLY A 168 -15.29 -13.68 8.43
C GLY A 168 -13.96 -13.38 9.11
N ILE A 169 -13.53 -14.21 10.06
CA ILE A 169 -12.26 -14.03 10.77
C ILE A 169 -11.06 -14.14 9.82
N GLY A 170 -11.11 -15.06 8.85
CA GLY A 170 -10.09 -15.17 7.81
C GLY A 170 -9.98 -13.89 6.95
N ALA A 171 -11.11 -13.26 6.64
CA ALA A 171 -11.15 -12.00 5.90
C ALA A 171 -10.72 -10.81 6.76
N ASP A 172 -11.07 -10.77 8.04
CA ASP A 172 -10.61 -9.77 9.02
C ASP A 172 -9.08 -9.74 9.11
N VAL A 173 -8.42 -10.91 9.02
CA VAL A 173 -6.94 -11.00 8.95
C VAL A 173 -6.39 -10.34 7.68
N TRP A 174 -7.06 -10.51 6.52
CA TRP A 174 -6.65 -9.84 5.28
C TRP A 174 -6.84 -8.32 5.36
N VAL A 175 -7.95 -7.87 5.94
CA VAL A 175 -8.21 -6.44 6.20
C VAL A 175 -7.11 -5.87 7.06
N MET A 176 -6.75 -6.56 8.14
CA MET A 176 -5.73 -6.08 9.09
C MET A 176 -4.31 -6.11 8.52
N ALA A 177 -4.01 -7.06 7.63
CA ALA A 177 -2.69 -7.21 7.07
C ALA A 177 -2.43 -6.43 5.77
N CYS A 178 -3.38 -5.59 5.33
CA CYS A 178 -3.23 -4.79 4.11
C CYS A 178 -2.02 -3.82 4.21
N PRO A 179 -0.93 -4.01 3.43
CA PRO A 179 0.25 -3.17 3.53
C PRO A 179 0.15 -1.97 2.59
N CYS A 180 -0.90 -1.18 2.72
CA CYS A 180 -1.27 -0.10 1.80
C CYS A 180 -0.13 0.92 1.57
N MET A 181 0.67 1.22 2.61
CA MET A 181 1.75 2.20 2.50
C MET A 181 2.95 1.72 1.68
N LEU A 182 3.16 0.40 1.53
CA LEU A 182 4.23 -0.11 0.67
C LEU A 182 4.03 0.28 -0.79
N GLY A 183 2.77 0.48 -1.21
CA GLY A 183 2.41 0.96 -2.54
C GLY A 183 2.95 2.35 -2.88
N LEU A 184 3.25 3.18 -1.87
CA LEU A 184 3.82 4.53 -2.03
C LEU A 184 5.29 4.59 -1.60
N ALA A 185 5.65 3.89 -0.52
CA ALA A 185 7.00 3.91 0.03
C ALA A 185 8.06 3.41 -0.97
N MET A 186 7.75 2.36 -1.73
CA MET A 186 8.68 1.81 -2.72
C MET A 186 8.91 2.81 -3.87
N PRO A 187 7.87 3.39 -4.49
CA PRO A 187 8.04 4.52 -5.42
C PRO A 187 8.84 5.70 -4.89
N ILE A 188 8.64 6.11 -3.63
CA ILE A 188 9.40 7.21 -3.01
C ILE A 188 10.89 6.88 -3.00
N ILE A 189 11.26 5.71 -2.46
CA ILE A 189 12.66 5.28 -2.38
C ILE A 189 13.27 5.17 -3.78
N ILE A 190 12.55 4.56 -4.74
CA ILE A 190 13.03 4.40 -6.11
C ILE A 190 13.23 5.75 -6.80
N ASN A 191 12.30 6.70 -6.63
CA ASN A 191 12.42 8.04 -7.21
C ASN A 191 13.59 8.82 -6.61
N ILE A 192 13.79 8.75 -5.30
CA ILE A 192 14.92 9.38 -4.61
C ILE A 192 16.25 8.74 -5.11
N TYR A 193 16.34 7.41 -5.10
CA TYR A 193 17.49 6.66 -5.59
C TYR A 193 17.85 7.05 -7.04
N ASN A 194 16.88 7.04 -7.95
CA ASN A 194 17.11 7.37 -9.36
C ASN A 194 17.55 8.82 -9.56
N ARG A 195 17.04 9.76 -8.76
CA ARG A 195 17.49 11.15 -8.80
C ARG A 195 18.95 11.27 -8.36
N THR A 196 19.32 10.62 -7.26
CA THR A 196 20.69 10.69 -6.74
C THR A 196 21.67 10.01 -7.69
N VAL A 197 21.36 8.84 -8.24
CA VAL A 197 22.26 8.15 -9.16
C VAL A 197 22.45 8.94 -10.46
N ALA A 198 21.39 9.55 -11.00
CA ALA A 198 21.50 10.44 -12.16
C ALA A 198 22.44 11.62 -11.86
N TRP A 199 22.27 12.26 -10.68
CA TRP A 199 23.13 13.34 -10.23
C TRP A 199 24.60 12.91 -10.06
N LEU A 200 24.85 11.73 -9.48
CA LEU A 200 26.20 11.19 -9.31
C LEU A 200 26.91 10.99 -10.65
N LYS A 201 26.18 10.48 -11.65
CA LYS A 201 26.71 10.25 -13.01
C LYS A 201 27.07 11.55 -13.73
N GLU A 202 26.36 12.64 -13.45
CA GLU A 202 26.59 13.94 -14.08
C GLU A 202 27.69 14.76 -13.40
N ASN A 203 27.92 14.57 -12.10
CA ASN A 203 28.77 15.46 -11.29
C ASN A 203 30.09 14.83 -10.79
N LEU A 204 30.29 13.52 -10.94
CA LEU A 204 31.48 12.82 -10.44
C LEU A 204 32.18 12.06 -11.56
N GLU A 205 33.48 11.82 -11.35
CA GLU A 205 34.28 10.89 -12.15
C GLU A 205 33.68 9.48 -12.08
N GLU A 206 33.84 8.71 -13.17
CA GLU A 206 33.13 7.43 -13.36
C GLU A 206 33.44 6.41 -12.25
N GLU A 207 34.69 6.29 -11.80
CA GLU A 207 35.08 5.39 -10.72
C GLU A 207 34.41 5.74 -9.38
N LEU A 208 34.40 7.03 -9.01
CA LEU A 208 33.78 7.49 -7.77
C LEU A 208 32.25 7.46 -7.84
N ALA A 209 31.67 7.72 -9.02
CA ALA A 209 30.23 7.65 -9.25
C ALA A 209 29.71 6.21 -9.05
N ILE A 210 30.43 5.20 -9.54
CA ILE A 210 30.08 3.79 -9.36
C ILE A 210 30.16 3.39 -7.88
N ALA A 211 31.23 3.75 -7.18
CA ALA A 211 31.40 3.44 -5.76
C ALA A 211 30.27 4.05 -4.90
N LYS A 212 29.96 5.34 -5.11
CA LYS A 212 28.86 5.99 -4.38
C LYS A 212 27.49 5.44 -4.78
N ALA A 213 27.27 5.07 -6.04
CA ALA A 213 26.01 4.47 -6.47
C ALA A 213 25.75 3.12 -5.76
N GLU A 214 26.79 2.34 -5.49
CA GLU A 214 26.68 1.10 -4.71
C GLU A 214 26.22 1.37 -3.26
N ASP A 215 26.83 2.36 -2.60
CA ASP A 215 26.46 2.75 -1.23
C ASP A 215 25.01 3.27 -1.16
N VAL A 216 24.61 4.08 -2.13
CA VAL A 216 23.23 4.57 -2.27
C VAL A 216 22.24 3.43 -2.48
N SER A 217 22.60 2.40 -3.25
CA SER A 217 21.79 1.21 -3.45
C SER A 217 21.64 0.38 -2.16
N LYS A 218 22.73 0.16 -1.43
CA LYS A 218 22.72 -0.54 -0.13
C LYS A 218 21.82 0.16 0.88
N GLU A 219 21.92 1.48 0.96
CA GLU A 219 21.09 2.28 1.85
C GLU A 219 19.61 2.24 1.46
N ALA A 220 19.29 2.38 0.17
CA ALA A 220 17.92 2.25 -0.32
C ALA A 220 17.31 0.90 0.06
N ILE A 221 18.05 -0.20 -0.11
CA ILE A 221 17.61 -1.55 0.29
C ILE A 221 17.46 -1.66 1.81
N ARG A 222 18.38 -1.07 2.59
CA ARG A 222 18.29 -1.04 4.05
C ARG A 222 16.99 -0.37 4.50
N LYS A 223 16.63 0.77 3.91
CA LYS A 223 15.37 1.49 4.17
C LYS A 223 14.15 0.68 3.75
N MET A 224 14.18 0.05 2.58
CA MET A 224 13.10 -0.85 2.14
C MET A 224 12.90 -2.01 3.12
N ARG A 225 13.98 -2.61 3.63
CA ARG A 225 13.91 -3.71 4.62
C ARG A 225 13.33 -3.24 5.95
N GLN A 226 13.69 -2.05 6.41
CA GLN A 226 13.08 -1.43 7.60
C GLN A 226 11.58 -1.18 7.41
N ASN A 227 11.18 -0.65 6.25
CA ASN A 227 9.77 -0.43 5.92
C ASN A 227 8.96 -1.72 5.93
N VAL A 228 9.55 -2.83 5.46
CA VAL A 228 8.94 -4.16 5.56
C VAL A 228 8.83 -4.62 6.99
N GLY A 229 9.86 -4.40 7.82
CA GLY A 229 9.80 -4.68 9.25
C GLY A 229 8.60 -4.01 9.93
N PHE A 230 8.40 -2.72 9.67
CA PHE A 230 7.21 -1.99 10.13
C PHE A 230 5.92 -2.55 9.55
N ALA A 231 5.89 -2.85 8.24
CA ALA A 231 4.70 -3.39 7.57
C ALA A 231 4.25 -4.75 8.14
N PHE A 232 5.15 -5.55 8.71
CA PHE A 232 4.80 -6.79 9.42
C PHE A 232 4.45 -6.58 10.89
N LEU A 233 5.15 -5.67 11.57
CA LEU A 233 4.99 -5.47 13.01
C LEU A 233 3.55 -5.12 13.39
N TYR A 234 2.95 -4.15 12.72
CA TYR A 234 1.61 -3.67 13.08
C TYR A 234 0.50 -4.72 12.83
N PRO A 235 0.44 -5.40 11.68
CA PRO A 235 -0.51 -6.50 11.49
C PRO A 235 -0.31 -7.66 12.46
N VAL A 236 0.93 -8.04 12.78
CA VAL A 236 1.19 -9.13 13.75
C VAL A 236 0.61 -8.81 15.12
N LEU A 237 0.68 -7.55 15.56
CA LEU A 237 0.03 -7.10 16.79
C LEU A 237 -1.50 -7.06 16.69
N GLY A 238 -2.03 -6.83 15.48
CA GLY A 238 -3.46 -6.73 15.19
C GLY A 238 -4.19 -8.05 14.99
N ILE A 239 -3.54 -9.06 14.41
CA ILE A 239 -4.11 -10.37 14.08
C ILE A 239 -4.72 -11.07 15.30
N PRO A 240 -4.13 -11.05 16.51
CA PRO A 240 -4.76 -11.62 17.70
C PRO A 240 -6.14 -11.02 18.00
N PHE A 241 -6.32 -9.71 17.81
CA PHE A 241 -7.61 -9.04 18.03
C PHE A 241 -8.64 -9.45 16.96
N ALA A 242 -8.19 -9.58 15.70
CA ALA A 242 -9.02 -10.11 14.61
C ALA A 242 -9.44 -11.56 14.91
N ALA A 243 -8.49 -12.38 15.36
CA ALA A 243 -8.72 -13.77 15.74
C ALA A 243 -9.60 -13.91 16.98
N MET A 244 -9.81 -12.87 17.79
CA MET A 244 -10.79 -12.89 18.89
C MET A 244 -12.19 -12.44 18.45
N GLY A 245 -12.37 -12.01 17.19
CA GLY A 245 -13.63 -11.46 16.69
C GLY A 245 -13.94 -10.06 17.24
N LEU A 246 -12.94 -9.37 17.79
CA LEU A 246 -13.06 -8.02 18.36
C LEU A 246 -12.56 -6.94 17.39
N LEU A 247 -12.63 -7.20 16.07
CA LEU A 247 -12.12 -6.27 15.08
C LEU A 247 -13.06 -5.06 14.93
N HIS A 248 -12.82 -4.04 15.74
CA HIS A 248 -13.50 -2.76 15.58
C HIS A 248 -12.84 -1.90 14.50
N PRO A 249 -13.61 -1.15 13.70
CA PRO A 249 -13.08 -0.28 12.64
C PRO A 249 -12.02 0.73 13.10
N TRP A 250 -12.14 1.24 14.34
CA TRP A 250 -11.17 2.19 14.90
C TRP A 250 -9.79 1.56 15.12
N LEU A 251 -9.72 0.27 15.48
CA LEU A 251 -8.46 -0.45 15.68
C LEU A 251 -7.70 -0.61 14.36
N VAL A 252 -8.44 -0.95 13.29
CA VAL A 252 -7.91 -1.04 11.94
C VAL A 252 -7.39 0.32 11.48
N ALA A 253 -8.17 1.38 11.68
CA ALA A 253 -7.78 2.74 11.34
C ALA A 253 -6.50 3.19 12.08
N PHE A 254 -6.40 2.91 13.38
CA PHE A 254 -5.21 3.23 14.18
C PHE A 254 -3.96 2.51 13.68
N THR A 255 -4.09 1.22 13.37
CA THR A 255 -2.99 0.39 12.87
C THR A 255 -2.50 0.87 11.51
N ILE A 256 -3.42 1.21 10.60
CA ILE A 256 -3.09 1.78 9.29
C ILE A 256 -2.39 3.14 9.45
N ALA A 257 -2.87 4.01 10.34
CA ALA A 257 -2.26 5.31 10.58
C ALA A 257 -0.84 5.21 11.15
N MET A 258 -0.63 4.33 12.15
CA MET A 258 0.67 4.13 12.77
C MET A 258 1.68 3.53 11.78
N SER A 259 1.27 2.52 11.00
CA SER A 259 2.13 1.94 9.96
C SER A 259 2.45 2.94 8.85
N PHE A 260 1.49 3.79 8.46
CA PHE A 260 1.70 4.86 7.50
C PHE A 260 2.78 5.84 8.00
N PHE A 261 2.67 6.34 9.23
CA PHE A 261 3.61 7.33 9.76
C PHE A 261 5.04 6.77 9.85
N SER A 262 5.20 5.54 10.33
CA SER A 262 6.51 4.89 10.48
C SER A 262 7.18 4.64 9.12
N ILE A 263 6.44 4.10 8.15
CA ILE A 263 6.97 3.79 6.82
C ILE A 263 7.24 5.08 6.02
N PHE A 264 6.33 6.07 6.10
CA PHE A 264 6.48 7.34 5.41
C PHE A 264 7.72 8.10 5.90
N THR A 265 7.83 8.28 7.21
CA THR A 265 8.95 8.98 7.83
C THR A 265 10.27 8.30 7.53
N ASN A 266 10.33 6.96 7.61
CA ASN A 266 11.56 6.24 7.30
C ASN A 266 11.95 6.32 5.82
N SER A 267 10.96 6.37 4.91
CA SER A 267 11.20 6.57 3.48
C SER A 267 11.73 7.98 3.18
N LEU A 268 11.19 9.00 3.86
CA LEU A 268 11.69 10.37 3.76
C LEU A 268 13.08 10.53 4.39
N LEU A 269 13.41 9.75 5.42
CA LEU A 269 14.73 9.80 6.04
C LEU A 269 15.87 9.45 5.06
N LEU A 270 15.58 8.69 4.00
CA LEU A 270 16.52 8.45 2.90
C LEU A 270 16.93 9.75 2.20
N TYR A 271 16.02 10.72 2.09
CA TYR A 271 16.28 12.02 1.47
C TYR A 271 17.41 12.77 2.20
N PHE A 272 17.51 12.66 3.52
CA PHE A 272 18.53 13.34 4.32
C PHE A 272 19.89 12.64 4.29
N TRP A 273 19.94 11.34 4.01
CA TRP A 273 21.20 10.59 3.98
C TRP A 273 21.98 10.82 2.67
N LEU A 274 21.28 11.13 1.58
CA LEU A 274 21.88 11.20 0.27
C LEU A 274 22.53 12.58 0.03
N PRO A 275 23.72 12.62 -0.61
CA PRO A 275 24.36 13.87 -0.97
C PRO A 275 23.41 14.62 -1.91
N GLN A 276 22.83 15.70 -1.40
CA GLN A 276 21.86 16.46 -2.15
C GLN A 276 22.55 17.39 -3.15
N GLU A 277 21.86 17.60 -4.25
CA GLU A 277 21.95 18.74 -5.16
C GLU A 277 21.93 20.11 -4.42
N ASN A 278 21.56 20.14 -3.13
CA ASN A 278 21.28 21.31 -2.30
C ASN A 278 22.52 22.02 -1.69
N ASN A 279 23.72 21.81 -2.22
CA ASN A 279 24.90 22.64 -1.89
C ASN A 279 25.14 23.78 -2.88
N ARG A 280 24.11 24.20 -3.65
CA ARG A 280 24.09 25.47 -4.37
C ARG A 280 22.69 26.09 -4.35
N GLY A 281 22.49 26.95 -3.37
CA GLY A 281 21.47 27.99 -3.27
C GLY A 281 21.99 29.02 -2.29
#